data_AF-A0A954X7I4-F1
#
_entry.id   AF-A0A954X7I4-F1
#
_cell.length_a   1.000
_cell.length_b   1.000
_cell.length_c   1.000
_cell.angle_alpha   90.00
_cell.angle_beta   90.00
_cell.angle_gamma   90.00
#
_symmetry.space_group_name_H-M   'P 1'
#
loop_
_entity.id
_entity.type
_entity.pdbx_description
1 polymer ?
#
loop_
_entity_poly.entity_id
_entity_poly.type
_entity_poly.pdbx_seq_one_letter_code
_entity_poly.pdbx_strand_id
1 'polypeptide(L)'
;MELLMEATGQVRCVYDELIDLAALGRVAIARGSNVEPTTDGRWTVDLSPVAGPRLGPFAHRSAALAAERDWLRDHWLVTHSMEAGSAR
;
A
#
# COMPACT_ATOMS: atom_id res chain seq x y z
N MET A 1 -6.79 9.39 5.12
CA MET A 1 -5.80 8.51 5.80
C MET A 1 -6.47 7.52 6.75
N GLU A 2 -5.94 6.30 6.84
CA GLU A 2 -6.23 5.30 7.88
C GLU A 2 -4.91 4.79 8.49
N LEU A 3 -4.89 4.62 9.82
CA LEU A 3 -3.74 4.12 10.58
C LEU A 3 -4.12 2.82 11.26
N LEU A 4 -3.37 1.75 11.03
CA LEU A 4 -3.49 0.52 11.81
C LEU A 4 -2.38 0.47 12.86
N MET A 5 -2.76 0.35 14.13
CA MET A 5 -1.83 0.13 15.24
C MET A 5 -1.87 -1.33 15.68
N GLU A 6 -0.70 -1.97 15.72
CA GLU A 6 -0.55 -3.34 16.18
C GLU A 6 -0.21 -3.40 17.67
N ALA A 7 -0.54 -4.52 18.32
CA ALA A 7 -0.22 -4.73 19.74
C ALA A 7 1.29 -4.72 20.04
N THR A 8 2.12 -4.92 19.02
CA THR A 8 3.59 -4.81 19.08
C THR A 8 4.08 -3.37 19.16
N GLY A 9 3.20 -2.37 18.97
CA GLY A 9 3.56 -0.96 18.86
C GLY A 9 3.95 -0.52 17.44
N GLN A 10 3.86 -1.40 16.44
CA GLN A 10 4.04 -1.03 15.04
C GLN A 10 2.80 -0.28 14.52
N VAL A 11 3.01 0.78 13.74
CA VAL A 11 1.95 1.50 13.02
C VAL A 11 2.16 1.33 11.53
N ARG A 12 1.10 0.94 10.82
CA ARG A 12 1.08 0.85 9.35
C ARG A 12 0.03 1.79 8.77
N CYS A 13 0.31 2.32 7.58
CA CYS A 13 -0.61 3.17 6.85
C CYS A 13 -0.28 3.17 5.35
N VAL A 14 -1.28 3.54 4.54
CA VAL A 14 -1.03 4.03 3.19
C VAL A 14 -0.68 5.51 3.32
N TYR A 15 0.46 5.90 2.74
CA TYR A 15 1.00 7.26 2.88
C TYR A 15 -0.01 8.33 2.42
N ASP A 16 -0.13 9.36 3.23
CA ASP A 16 -0.93 10.57 3.04
C ASP A 16 -0.19 11.72 3.75
N GLU A 17 -0.48 12.96 3.40
CA GLU A 17 0.21 14.15 3.91
C GLU A 17 -0.51 14.77 5.12
N LEU A 18 -1.60 14.14 5.59
CA LEU A 18 -2.42 14.64 6.69
C LEU A 18 -1.71 14.65 8.05
N ILE A 19 -0.73 13.75 8.26
CA ILE A 19 -0.02 13.58 9.52
C ILE A 19 1.49 13.55 9.25
N ASP A 20 2.27 14.28 10.06
CA ASP A 20 3.72 14.11 10.09
C ASP A 20 4.07 12.75 10.71
N LEU A 21 4.39 11.76 9.86
CA LEU A 21 4.71 10.41 10.29
C LEU A 21 5.95 10.33 11.20
N ALA A 22 6.86 11.30 11.12
CA ALA A 22 8.03 11.32 12.00
C ALA A 22 7.66 11.62 13.46
N ALA A 23 6.52 12.26 13.70
CA ALA A 23 5.99 12.48 15.04
C ALA A 23 5.48 11.18 15.70
N LEU A 24 5.22 10.13 14.92
CA LEU A 24 4.75 8.83 15.42
C LEU A 24 5.91 7.87 15.77
N GLY A 25 7.15 8.17 15.35
CA GLY A 25 8.33 7.36 15.63
C GLY A 25 9.25 7.19 14.42
N ARG A 26 9.97 6.06 14.38
CA ARG A 26 10.87 5.74 13.25
C ARG A 26 10.05 5.31 12.04
N VAL A 27 10.20 6.06 10.94
CA VAL A 27 9.49 5.78 9.68
C VAL A 27 10.29 4.85 8.79
N ALA A 28 9.65 3.82 8.26
CA ALA A 28 10.13 3.00 7.14
C ALA A 28 9.16 3.16 5.96
N ILE A 29 9.69 3.45 4.77
CA ILE A 29 8.90 3.72 3.56
C ILE A 29 9.22 2.65 2.52
N ALA A 30 8.19 2.05 1.94
CA ALA A 30 8.29 1.10 0.84
C ALA A 30 7.25 1.43 -0.24
N ARG A 31 7.51 1.00 -1.48
CA ARG A 31 6.54 1.14 -2.57
C ARG A 31 5.37 0.16 -2.37
N GLY A 32 4.14 0.67 -2.45
CA GLY A 32 2.93 -0.15 -2.41
C GLY A 32 2.58 -0.78 -3.75
N SER A 33 2.83 -0.09 -4.86
CA SER A 33 2.57 -0.59 -6.22
C SER A 33 3.43 0.11 -7.28
N ASN A 34 3.31 -0.33 -8.53
CA ASN A 34 3.70 0.42 -9.72
C ASN A 34 2.46 0.73 -10.57
N VAL A 35 2.20 2.01 -10.82
CA VAL A 35 1.08 2.47 -11.67
C VAL A 35 1.62 3.00 -12.99
N GLU A 36 1.46 2.24 -14.05
CA GLU A 36 2.13 2.47 -15.34
C GLU A 36 1.12 2.49 -16.51
N PRO A 37 1.36 3.31 -17.54
CA PRO A 37 0.56 3.26 -18.75
C PRO A 37 0.90 2.02 -19.59
N THR A 38 -0.10 1.48 -20.27
CA THR A 38 0.06 0.42 -21.27
C THR A 38 0.34 1.02 -22.65
N THR A 39 0.77 0.20 -23.60
CA THR A 39 1.09 0.63 -24.98
C THR A 39 -0.13 1.18 -25.74
N ASP A 40 -1.34 0.81 -25.35
CA ASP A 40 -2.61 1.32 -25.89
C ASP A 40 -3.16 2.53 -25.11
N GLY A 41 -2.36 3.13 -24.22
CA GLY A 41 -2.71 4.37 -23.52
C GLY A 41 -3.65 4.20 -22.31
N ARG A 42 -3.89 2.95 -21.88
CA ARG A 42 -4.60 2.64 -20.62
C ARG A 42 -3.61 2.58 -19.45
N TRP A 43 -4.08 2.25 -18.25
CA TRP A 43 -3.27 2.24 -17.04
C TRP A 43 -3.42 0.91 -16.30
N THR A 44 -2.32 0.36 -15.78
CA THR A 44 -2.33 -0.83 -14.93
C THR A 44 -1.70 -0.53 -13.57
N VAL A 45 -2.12 -1.28 -12.55
CA VAL A 45 -1.54 -1.23 -11.21
C VAL A 45 -0.89 -2.59 -10.95
N ASP A 46 0.40 -2.62 -10.68
CA ASP A 46 1.12 -3.82 -10.26
C ASP A 46 1.42 -3.75 -8.76
N LEU A 47 0.69 -4.53 -7.96
CA LEU A 47 0.84 -4.60 -6.49
C LEU A 47 1.87 -5.66 -6.04
N SER A 48 2.70 -6.20 -6.95
CA SER A 48 3.75 -7.17 -6.58
C SER A 48 4.72 -6.71 -5.48
N PRO A 49 5.03 -5.40 -5.27
CA PRO A 49 5.86 -4.98 -4.13
C PRO A 49 5.31 -5.39 -2.75
N VAL A 50 4.00 -5.62 -2.66
CA VAL A 50 3.30 -6.05 -1.45
C VAL A 50 2.65 -7.44 -1.61
N ALA A 51 3.16 -8.25 -2.54
CA ALA A 51 2.61 -9.56 -2.90
C ALA A 51 1.13 -9.53 -3.35
N GLY A 52 0.70 -8.40 -3.91
CA GLY A 52 -0.64 -8.22 -4.47
C GLY A 52 -0.76 -8.55 -5.96
N PRO A 53 -1.98 -8.52 -6.52
CA PRO A 53 -2.26 -8.82 -7.91
C PRO A 53 -1.93 -7.63 -8.84
N ARG A 54 -2.06 -7.86 -10.15
CA ARG A 54 -2.14 -6.79 -11.14
C ARG A 54 -3.60 -6.41 -11.39
N LEU A 55 -3.92 -5.11 -11.35
CA LEU A 55 -5.25 -4.56 -11.61
C LEU A 55 -5.29 -3.78 -12.93
N GLY A 56 -6.46 -3.75 -13.57
CA GLY A 56 -6.71 -3.02 -14.81
C GLY A 56 -6.86 -3.92 -16.04
N PRO A 57 -6.75 -3.37 -17.27
CA PRO A 57 -6.39 -1.98 -17.56
C PRO A 57 -7.54 -0.98 -17.29
N PHE A 58 -7.19 0.20 -16.80
CA PHE A 58 -8.09 1.33 -16.54
C PHE A 58 -7.95 2.41 -17.62
N ALA A 59 -9.04 3.10 -17.95
CA ALA A 59 -9.01 4.16 -18.97
C ALA A 59 -8.21 5.41 -18.52
N HIS A 60 -8.14 5.69 -17.22
CA HIS A 60 -7.51 6.90 -16.67
C HIS A 60 -6.59 6.57 -15.52
N ARG A 61 -5.51 7.34 -15.38
CA ARG A 61 -4.56 7.23 -14.26
C ARG A 61 -5.25 7.35 -12.90
N SER A 62 -6.20 8.28 -12.78
CA SER A 62 -6.95 8.49 -11.54
C SER A 62 -7.74 7.25 -11.10
N ALA A 63 -8.30 6.50 -12.05
CA ALA A 63 -9.00 5.25 -11.75
C ALA A 63 -8.03 4.15 -11.29
N ALA A 64 -6.85 4.06 -11.91
CA ALA A 64 -5.80 3.14 -11.47
C ALA A 64 -5.31 3.47 -10.05
N LEU A 65 -5.05 4.75 -9.74
CA LEU A 65 -4.65 5.19 -8.39
C LEU A 65 -5.75 4.97 -7.35
N ALA A 66 -7.03 5.13 -7.72
CA ALA A 66 -8.14 4.82 -6.83
C ALA A 66 -8.18 3.32 -6.51
N ALA A 67 -8.07 2.46 -7.53
CA ALA A 67 -8.04 1.01 -7.37
C ALA A 67 -6.82 0.52 -6.57
N GLU A 68 -5.65 1.13 -6.78
CA GLU A 68 -4.44 0.89 -5.96
C GLU A 68 -4.73 1.16 -4.48
N ARG A 69 -5.21 2.37 -4.16
CA ARG A 69 -5.48 2.77 -2.78
C ARG A 69 -6.55 1.90 -2.12
N ASP A 70 -7.62 1.58 -2.84
CA ASP A 70 -8.69 0.72 -2.33
C ASP A 70 -8.15 -0.68 -2.02
N TRP A 71 -7.35 -1.27 -2.92
CA TRP A 71 -6.77 -2.59 -2.67
C TRP A 71 -5.78 -2.58 -1.50
N LEU A 72 -4.91 -1.56 -1.41
CA LEU A 72 -3.97 -1.44 -0.30
C LEU A 72 -4.68 -1.28 1.05
N ARG A 73 -5.78 -0.52 1.10
CA ARG A 73 -6.62 -0.41 2.29
C ARG A 73 -7.26 -1.75 2.65
N ASP A 74 -7.90 -2.39 1.68
CA ASP A 74 -8.77 -3.53 1.94
C ASP A 74 -8.01 -4.85 2.14
N HIS A 75 -6.75 -4.93 1.68
CA HIS A 75 -5.94 -6.14 1.74
C HIS A 75 -4.61 -5.96 2.48
N TRP A 76 -3.80 -4.96 2.13
CA TRP A 76 -2.47 -4.83 2.71
C TRP A 76 -2.49 -4.24 4.12
N LEU A 77 -3.26 -3.16 4.33
CA LEU A 77 -3.31 -2.43 5.58
C LEU A 77 -3.87 -3.31 6.72
N VAL A 78 -4.94 -4.04 6.44
CA VAL A 78 -5.63 -4.89 7.43
C VAL A 78 -5.03 -6.28 7.61
N THR A 79 -4.08 -6.69 6.77
CA THR A 79 -3.39 -7.98 6.95
C THR A 79 -2.56 -7.90 8.22
N HIS A 80 -2.88 -8.71 9.23
CA HIS A 80 -2.03 -8.81 10.42
C HIS A 80 -0.69 -9.43 10.03
N SER A 81 0.40 -8.69 10.26
CA SER A 81 1.73 -9.30 10.19
C SER A 81 1.83 -10.27 11.37
N MET A 82 1.57 -11.55 11.14
CA MET A 82 2.05 -12.56 12.07
C MET A 82 3.56 -12.65 11.87
N GLU A 83 4.31 -11.73 12.49
CA GLU A 83 5.72 -11.98 12.71
C GLU A 83 5.83 -13.16 13.68
N ALA A 84 6.01 -14.35 13.09
CA ALA A 84 6.50 -15.49 13.80
C ALA A 84 7.82 -15.10 14.45
N GLY A 85 7.85 -15.11 15.78
CA GLY A 85 9.10 -15.19 16.52
C GLY A 85 9.85 -16.45 16.06
N SER A 86 10.82 -16.28 15.16
CA SER A 86 11.83 -17.25 14.75
C SER A 86 12.85 -16.49 13.89
N ALA A 87 14.12 -16.32 14.23
CA ALA A 87 14.95 -17.06 15.15
C ALA A 87 16.18 -16.23 15.55
N ARG A 88 16.58 -16.40 16.82
CA ARG A 88 17.94 -16.34 17.39
C ARG A 88 18.70 -15.01 17.41
#